data_AF-A0A1U7J0B7-F1
#
_entry.id   AF-A0A1U7J0B7-F1
#
_cell.length_a   1.000
_cell.length_b   1.000
_cell.length_c   1.000
_cell.angle_alpha   90.00
_cell.angle_beta   90.00
_cell.angle_gamma   90.00
#
_symmetry.space_group_name_H-M   'P 1'
#
loop_
_entity.id
_entity.type
_entity.pdbx_description
1 polymer ?
#
loop_
_entity_poly.entity_id
_entity_poly.type
_entity_poly.pdbx_seq_one_letter_code
_entity_poly.pdbx_strand_id
1 'polypeptide(L)'
;MFGLSLVLHGFVLLAPAPAPQPVPEAEEAIAEDEFVDLLSIGTLVPSEPEAASAISTPPPSTSAPPLPLPIAAPPTPTPAPTAPVPTNSPSPPAPAASEPAPATAVVADEAVAEIFTRLTRGSGDSDFDSTATSFPAIAYLIPQGIAAWTPEEQACFFTQIDDATYSTQPGVVSLRYLTRNVQFIAEQDIPRTFPAPQYAVNRVADGYCDRPLFQVLQEGQPYLFISLVGIGVGAPGQQASGLVIIWASDPRSNYPPG
;
A
#
# COMPACT_ATOMS: atom_id res chain seq x y z
N MET A 1 -19.04 -36.88 53.64
CA MET A 1 -18.83 -38.29 53.23
C MET A 1 -19.90 -38.65 52.21
N PHE A 2 -19.58 -38.60 50.92
CA PHE A 2 -20.31 -39.31 49.87
C PHE A 2 -19.25 -39.93 48.97
N GLY A 3 -19.19 -41.26 49.04
CA GLY A 3 -18.17 -42.08 48.42
C GLY A 3 -18.40 -42.28 46.93
N LEU A 4 -17.27 -42.32 46.22
CA LEU A 4 -16.98 -43.12 45.03
C LEU A 4 -18.12 -44.02 44.52
N SER A 5 -18.59 -43.72 43.31
CA SER A 5 -19.13 -44.74 42.40
C SER A 5 -18.32 -44.64 41.11
N LEU A 6 -17.29 -45.49 41.04
CA LEU A 6 -16.48 -45.76 39.87
C LEU A 6 -16.57 -47.27 39.67
N VAL A 7 -16.47 -47.70 38.41
CA VAL A 7 -16.44 -49.09 37.93
C VAL A 7 -17.81 -49.65 37.58
N LEU A 8 -18.23 -49.42 36.33
CA LEU A 8 -18.52 -50.52 35.38
C LEU A 8 -18.81 -49.90 34.01
N HIS A 9 -17.84 -49.85 33.11
CA HIS A 9 -18.01 -50.04 31.66
C HIS A 9 -16.62 -50.44 31.14
N GLY A 10 -16.44 -51.75 30.98
CA GLY A 10 -15.20 -52.38 30.52
C GLY A 10 -14.71 -51.79 29.21
N PHE A 11 -13.40 -51.65 29.04
CA PHE A 11 -12.58 -52.76 28.51
C PHE A 11 -13.21 -53.42 27.26
N VAL A 12 -13.35 -52.62 26.20
CA VAL A 12 -13.22 -53.08 24.81
C VAL A 12 -11.88 -52.50 24.34
N LEU A 13 -10.77 -53.20 24.61
CA LEU A 13 -10.08 -54.02 23.59
C LEU A 13 -9.88 -53.19 22.31
N LEU A 14 -8.79 -52.41 22.20
CA LEU A 14 -7.55 -52.85 21.55
C LEU A 14 -7.83 -53.72 20.31
N ALA A 15 -8.41 -53.12 19.28
CA ALA A 15 -8.30 -53.62 17.92
C ALA A 15 -7.22 -52.80 17.20
N PRO A 16 -6.14 -53.41 16.69
CA PRO A 16 -5.21 -52.71 15.80
C PRO A 16 -5.97 -52.33 14.52
N ALA A 17 -5.81 -51.08 14.09
CA ALA A 17 -6.34 -50.63 12.81
C ALA A 17 -5.80 -51.53 11.69
N PRO A 18 -6.63 -51.96 10.73
CA PRO A 18 -6.15 -52.72 9.59
C PRO A 18 -5.13 -51.86 8.81
N ALA A 19 -3.97 -52.46 8.55
CA ALA A 19 -2.94 -51.86 7.70
C ALA A 19 -3.52 -51.54 6.31
N PRO A 20 -3.11 -50.43 5.68
CA PRO A 20 -3.47 -50.16 4.29
C PRO A 20 -2.98 -51.31 3.41
N GLN A 21 -3.89 -51.95 2.69
CA GLN A 21 -3.50 -52.92 1.67
C GLN A 21 -2.86 -52.17 0.48
N PRO A 22 -1.75 -52.66 -0.10
CA PRO A 22 -1.24 -52.12 -1.34
C PRO A 22 -2.20 -52.51 -2.47
N VAL A 23 -2.87 -51.51 -3.04
CA VAL A 23 -3.68 -51.68 -4.25
C VAL A 23 -2.72 -51.75 -5.46
N PRO A 24 -2.94 -52.64 -6.44
CA PRO A 24 -1.97 -52.97 -7.48
C PRO A 24 -1.68 -51.79 -8.40
N GLU A 25 -0.43 -51.69 -8.85
CA GLU A 25 -0.01 -50.97 -10.04
C GLU A 25 -0.97 -51.25 -11.20
N ALA A 26 -1.73 -50.22 -11.59
CA ALA A 26 -2.29 -50.13 -12.92
C ALA A 26 -1.32 -49.28 -13.74
N GLU A 27 -0.42 -49.97 -14.46
CA GLU A 27 0.21 -49.46 -15.67
C GLU A 27 -0.88 -49.24 -16.75
N GLU A 28 -0.59 -48.32 -17.67
CA GLU A 28 -1.35 -47.90 -18.86
C GLU A 28 -2.58 -46.99 -18.56
N ALA A 29 -2.74 -45.81 -19.16
CA ALA A 29 -2.29 -45.36 -20.47
C ALA A 29 -1.79 -43.91 -20.42
N ILE A 30 -0.70 -43.69 -21.16
CA ILE A 30 -0.22 -42.39 -21.59
C ILE A 30 -1.38 -41.71 -22.30
N ALA A 31 -1.87 -40.59 -21.76
CA ALA A 31 -2.70 -39.66 -22.52
C ALA A 31 -1.76 -38.97 -23.52
N GLU A 32 -1.65 -39.58 -24.69
CA GLU A 32 -0.97 -39.03 -25.84
C GLU A 32 -1.74 -37.79 -26.30
N ASP A 33 -0.99 -36.69 -26.46
CA ASP A 33 -1.27 -35.58 -27.37
C ASP A 33 -2.58 -34.81 -27.24
N GLU A 34 -2.58 -33.79 -26.38
CA GLU A 34 -3.14 -32.50 -26.75
C GLU A 34 -2.07 -31.42 -26.62
N PHE A 35 -1.14 -31.44 -27.58
CA PHE A 35 -0.39 -30.24 -27.93
C PHE A 35 -1.40 -29.22 -28.46
N VAL A 36 -1.81 -28.28 -27.61
CA VAL A 36 -2.46 -27.05 -28.06
C VAL A 36 -1.40 -26.27 -28.83
N ASP A 37 -1.45 -26.39 -30.15
CA ASP A 37 -0.65 -25.61 -31.07
C ASP A 37 -1.03 -24.12 -30.97
N LEU A 38 -0.31 -23.38 -30.13
CA LEU A 38 -0.45 -21.93 -29.96
C LEU A 38 0.23 -21.13 -31.09
N LEU A 39 0.55 -21.76 -32.24
CA LEU A 39 1.11 -21.07 -33.42
C LEU A 39 0.09 -20.81 -34.54
N SER A 40 -1.22 -21.01 -34.30
CA SER A 40 -2.26 -20.42 -35.16
C SER A 40 -2.48 -18.92 -34.84
N ILE A 41 -1.40 -18.13 -34.84
CA ILE A 41 -1.51 -16.70 -35.07
C ILE A 41 -1.84 -16.56 -36.56
N GLY A 42 -3.09 -16.18 -36.84
CA GLY A 42 -3.58 -16.02 -38.20
C GLY A 42 -2.61 -15.22 -39.06
N THR A 43 -2.26 -15.80 -40.21
CA THR A 43 -1.64 -15.13 -41.34
C THR A 43 -2.46 -13.90 -41.70
N LEU A 44 -2.03 -12.72 -41.24
CA LEU A 44 -2.54 -11.47 -41.76
C LEU A 44 -2.09 -11.35 -43.21
N VAL A 45 -3.07 -11.36 -44.11
CA VAL A 45 -2.91 -11.08 -45.53
C VAL A 45 -2.15 -9.76 -45.70
N PRO A 46 -1.07 -9.71 -46.51
CA PRO A 46 -0.45 -8.45 -46.86
C PRO A 46 -1.38 -7.75 -47.88
N SER A 47 -1.95 -6.61 -47.51
CA SER A 47 -2.60 -5.71 -48.46
C SER A 47 -1.76 -4.44 -48.56
N GLU A 48 -1.02 -4.33 -49.66
CA GLU A 48 -0.38 -3.13 -50.16
C GLU A 48 -0.88 -2.93 -51.61
N PRO A 49 -0.68 -1.77 -52.26
CA PRO A 49 -1.32 -0.45 -52.06
C PRO A 49 -2.13 -0.01 -53.31
N GLU A 50 -2.46 1.29 -53.40
CA GLU A 50 -3.18 2.03 -54.47
C GLU A 50 -4.73 2.04 -54.35
N ALA A 51 -5.46 3.14 -54.52
CA ALA A 51 -5.15 4.46 -55.04
C ALA A 51 -6.04 5.53 -54.37
N ALA A 52 -5.58 6.78 -54.44
CA ALA A 52 -6.25 7.97 -53.98
C ALA A 52 -7.68 8.12 -54.53
N SER A 53 -8.62 8.46 -53.64
CA SER A 53 -9.76 9.30 -53.99
C SER A 53 -9.96 10.33 -52.89
N ALA A 54 -9.66 11.56 -53.28
CA ALA A 54 -9.76 12.76 -52.47
C ALA A 54 -11.20 12.96 -52.00
N ILE A 55 -11.37 13.01 -50.68
CA ILE A 55 -12.49 13.72 -50.06
C ILE A 55 -11.85 14.87 -49.29
N SER A 56 -11.87 16.05 -49.91
CA SER A 56 -11.48 17.31 -49.29
C SER A 56 -12.32 17.53 -48.04
N THR A 57 -11.71 17.29 -46.88
CA THR A 57 -12.23 17.76 -45.60
C THR A 57 -11.47 19.06 -45.30
N PRO A 58 -12.14 20.20 -45.07
CA PRO A 58 -11.42 21.43 -44.71
C PRO A 58 -10.65 21.19 -43.40
N PRO A 59 -9.43 21.74 -43.26
CA PRO A 59 -8.66 21.59 -42.03
C PRO A 59 -9.43 22.23 -40.87
N PRO A 60 -9.41 21.64 -39.65
CA PRO A 60 -9.88 22.35 -38.49
C PRO A 60 -9.04 23.61 -38.31
N SER A 61 -9.69 24.78 -38.40
CA SER A 61 -9.10 26.05 -38.01
C SER A 61 -8.57 25.92 -36.58
N THR A 62 -7.26 25.96 -36.43
CA THR A 62 -6.59 26.10 -35.15
C THR A 62 -6.87 27.50 -34.64
N SER A 63 -7.99 27.68 -33.94
CA SER A 63 -8.24 28.88 -33.15
C SER A 63 -7.29 28.81 -31.96
N ALA A 64 -6.17 29.51 -32.05
CA ALA A 64 -5.30 29.75 -30.92
C ALA A 64 -6.12 30.44 -29.81
N PRO A 65 -6.09 29.96 -28.56
CA PRO A 65 -6.67 30.71 -27.46
C PRO A 65 -5.98 32.06 -27.34
N PRO A 66 -6.72 33.16 -27.07
CA PRO A 66 -6.11 34.47 -26.90
C PRO A 66 -5.14 34.45 -25.72
N LEU A 67 -3.94 35.00 -25.92
CA LEU A 67 -2.99 35.26 -24.85
C LEU A 67 -3.68 36.12 -23.76
N PRO A 68 -3.58 35.76 -22.48
CA PRO A 68 -4.01 36.66 -21.41
C PRO A 68 -3.18 37.94 -21.46
N LEU A 69 -3.89 39.08 -21.46
CA LEU A 69 -3.32 40.41 -21.32
C LEU A 69 -2.47 40.48 -20.03
N PRO A 70 -1.30 41.14 -20.03
CA PRO A 70 -0.53 41.34 -18.82
C PRO A 70 -1.34 42.19 -17.84
N ILE A 71 -1.72 41.59 -16.71
CA ILE A 71 -2.28 42.30 -15.57
C ILE A 71 -1.18 43.23 -15.04
N ALA A 72 -1.49 44.52 -14.97
CA ALA A 72 -0.64 45.50 -14.33
C ALA A 72 -0.39 45.08 -12.86
N ALA A 73 0.88 44.92 -12.50
CA ALA A 73 1.26 44.66 -11.12
C ALA A 73 0.78 45.80 -10.21
N PRO A 74 0.26 45.51 -9.01
CA PRO A 74 -0.02 46.54 -8.01
C PRO A 74 1.30 47.25 -7.64
N PRO A 75 1.28 48.59 -7.41
CA PRO A 75 2.48 49.31 -7.01
C PRO A 75 3.00 48.80 -5.67
N THR A 76 4.30 48.55 -5.62
CA THR A 76 5.06 48.21 -4.41
C THR A 76 4.86 49.30 -3.36
N PRO A 77 4.47 48.99 -2.12
CA PRO A 77 4.50 49.98 -1.05
C PRO A 77 5.95 50.34 -0.74
N THR A 78 6.29 51.62 -0.91
CA THR A 78 7.57 52.22 -0.50
C THR A 78 7.79 51.99 1.00
N PRO A 79 8.92 51.39 1.43
CA PRO A 79 9.26 51.36 2.84
C PRO A 79 9.65 52.77 3.32
N ALA A 80 8.94 53.26 4.33
CA ALA A 80 9.33 54.47 5.04
C ALA A 80 10.55 54.16 5.93
N PRO A 81 11.58 55.03 5.96
CA PRO A 81 12.68 54.89 6.91
C PRO A 81 12.20 55.40 8.26
N THR A 82 12.25 54.56 9.29
CA THR A 82 12.20 55.06 10.67
C THR A 82 13.40 54.54 11.43
N ALA A 83 14.13 55.51 11.96
CA ALA A 83 15.37 55.44 12.72
C ALA A 83 15.23 54.61 14.03
N PRO A 84 16.34 54.22 14.66
CA PRO A 84 16.33 53.37 15.85
C PRO A 84 15.97 54.15 17.11
N VAL A 85 15.91 53.43 18.25
CA VAL A 85 16.03 53.86 19.68
C VAL A 85 14.83 53.34 20.52
N PRO A 86 14.94 52.99 21.83
CA PRO A 86 16.07 52.53 22.65
C PRO A 86 15.83 51.14 23.27
N THR A 87 16.91 50.57 23.80
CA THR A 87 16.91 49.49 24.80
C THR A 87 16.12 49.90 26.04
N ASN A 88 15.02 49.20 26.32
CA ASN A 88 14.46 49.10 27.67
C ASN A 88 14.47 47.62 28.05
N SER A 89 15.28 47.30 29.05
CA SER A 89 15.26 46.03 29.75
C SER A 89 14.27 46.15 30.90
N PRO A 90 13.23 45.30 30.97
CA PRO A 90 12.55 45.01 32.21
C PRO A 90 12.87 43.59 32.68
N SER A 91 13.16 43.53 33.97
CA SER A 91 13.21 42.40 34.91
C SER A 91 12.45 41.12 34.50
N PRO A 92 12.97 39.92 34.83
CA PRO A 92 12.38 38.64 34.42
C PRO A 92 10.99 38.42 35.01
N PRO A 93 9.98 38.04 34.22
CA PRO A 93 8.77 37.43 34.74
C PRO A 93 9.01 35.96 35.12
N ALA A 94 8.32 35.55 36.18
CA ALA A 94 8.29 34.22 36.79
C ALA A 94 8.11 33.07 35.78
N PRO A 95 8.53 31.83 36.11
CA PRO A 95 8.40 30.69 35.21
C PRO A 95 6.93 30.49 34.84
N ALA A 96 6.60 30.77 33.59
CA ALA A 96 5.34 30.35 33.00
C ALA A 96 5.24 28.84 33.16
N ALA A 97 4.16 28.40 33.81
CA ALA A 97 3.79 27.00 33.87
C ALA A 97 3.90 26.42 32.46
N SER A 98 4.67 25.34 32.34
CA SER A 98 4.83 24.59 31.10
C SER A 98 3.46 24.34 30.50
N GLU A 99 3.20 24.95 29.35
CA GLU A 99 2.15 24.53 28.44
C GLU A 99 2.34 23.01 28.26
N PRO A 100 1.33 22.18 28.52
CA PRO A 100 1.47 20.75 28.28
C PRO A 100 1.74 20.60 26.79
N ALA A 101 2.92 20.08 26.46
CA ALA A 101 3.26 19.69 25.11
C ALA A 101 2.06 18.91 24.52
N PRO A 102 1.67 19.18 23.26
CA PRO A 102 0.59 18.41 22.65
C PRO A 102 0.95 16.95 22.82
N ALA A 103 0.05 16.20 23.47
CA ALA A 103 0.20 14.77 23.63
C ALA A 103 0.41 14.21 22.23
N THR A 104 1.66 13.86 21.92
CA THR A 104 1.97 13.06 20.76
C THR A 104 1.21 11.78 21.05
N ALA A 105 0.10 11.59 20.37
CA ALA A 105 -0.65 10.35 20.41
C ALA A 105 0.29 9.31 19.81
N VAL A 106 1.18 8.79 20.66
CA VAL A 106 1.90 7.55 20.43
C VAL A 106 0.77 6.55 20.31
N VAL A 107 0.39 6.25 19.07
CA VAL A 107 -0.60 5.23 18.79
C VAL A 107 -0.10 4.00 19.53
N ALA A 108 -0.80 3.60 20.59
CA ALA A 108 -0.37 2.50 21.42
C ALA A 108 -0.19 1.29 20.50
N ASP A 109 0.99 0.66 20.51
CA ASP A 109 1.36 -0.41 19.58
C ASP A 109 0.29 -1.52 19.46
N GLU A 110 -0.47 -1.73 20.53
CA GLU A 110 -1.60 -2.66 20.61
C GLU A 110 -2.79 -2.28 19.70
N ALA A 111 -3.11 -0.99 19.59
CA ALA A 111 -4.16 -0.51 18.68
C ALA A 111 -3.77 -0.72 17.21
N VAL A 112 -2.48 -0.56 16.90
CA VAL A 112 -1.94 -0.83 15.55
C VAL A 112 -2.03 -2.34 15.26
N ALA A 113 -1.69 -3.20 16.22
CA ALA A 113 -1.82 -4.66 16.11
C ALA A 113 -3.26 -5.13 15.78
N GLU A 114 -4.27 -4.55 16.41
CA GLU A 114 -5.67 -4.89 16.14
C GLU A 114 -6.12 -4.43 14.75
N ILE A 115 -5.70 -3.23 14.33
CA ILE A 115 -5.92 -2.70 12.97
C ILE A 115 -5.36 -3.66 11.91
N PHE A 116 -4.17 -4.23 12.13
CA PHE A 116 -3.58 -5.19 11.19
C PHE A 116 -4.39 -6.45 11.03
N THR A 117 -4.90 -7.02 12.12
CA THR A 117 -5.72 -8.24 12.05
C THR A 117 -6.98 -8.05 11.19
N ARG A 118 -7.48 -6.82 11.09
CA ARG A 118 -8.65 -6.47 10.28
C ARG A 118 -8.31 -6.22 8.80
N LEU A 119 -7.12 -5.70 8.52
CA LEU A 119 -6.66 -5.42 7.15
C LEU A 119 -6.47 -6.72 6.35
N THR A 120 -6.04 -7.79 7.01
CA THR A 120 -5.58 -9.03 6.36
C THR A 120 -6.69 -10.05 6.11
N ARG A 121 -7.79 -9.98 6.87
CA ARG A 121 -8.95 -10.87 6.74
C ARG A 121 -9.89 -10.36 5.65
N GLY A 122 -9.87 -11.00 4.49
CA GLY A 122 -10.77 -10.71 3.38
C GLY A 122 -12.26 -10.89 3.71
N SER A 123 -13.13 -10.58 2.74
CA SER A 123 -14.53 -11.01 2.77
C SER A 123 -14.59 -12.51 2.50
N GLY A 124 -14.32 -13.31 3.53
CA GLY A 124 -14.06 -14.75 3.46
C GLY A 124 -12.77 -15.07 4.21
N ASP A 125 -12.68 -16.25 4.83
CA ASP A 125 -11.59 -16.66 5.75
C ASP A 125 -10.18 -16.75 5.11
N SER A 126 -9.97 -16.21 3.90
CA SER A 126 -8.68 -16.16 3.24
C SER A 126 -7.83 -15.05 3.84
N ASP A 127 -6.75 -15.45 4.49
CA ASP A 127 -5.66 -14.57 4.90
C ASP A 127 -4.80 -14.26 3.67
N PHE A 128 -4.70 -12.99 3.29
CA PHE A 128 -3.84 -12.54 2.20
C PHE A 128 -2.50 -12.00 2.71
N ASP A 129 -2.28 -11.98 4.02
CA ASP A 129 -1.03 -11.52 4.60
C ASP A 129 0.06 -12.59 4.49
N SER A 130 1.06 -12.29 3.67
CA SER A 130 2.24 -13.13 3.48
C SER A 130 3.49 -12.48 4.06
N THR A 131 3.35 -11.49 4.95
CA THR A 131 4.48 -10.77 5.56
C THR A 131 5.42 -11.73 6.27
N ALA A 132 4.90 -12.59 7.14
CA ALA A 132 5.71 -13.48 7.97
C ALA A 132 6.38 -14.63 7.19
N THR A 133 5.80 -15.04 6.06
CA THR A 133 6.25 -16.22 5.31
C THR A 133 7.05 -15.88 4.06
N SER A 134 6.84 -14.70 3.49
CA SER A 134 7.26 -14.40 2.11
C SER A 134 7.97 -13.05 1.96
N PHE A 135 7.87 -12.14 2.94
CA PHE A 135 8.56 -10.85 2.88
C PHE A 135 9.91 -10.92 3.62
N PRO A 136 11.00 -10.33 3.08
CA PRO A 136 11.06 -9.54 1.85
C PRO A 136 11.26 -10.37 0.58
N ALA A 137 11.73 -11.61 0.67
CA ALA A 137 12.21 -12.42 -0.45
C ALA A 137 11.32 -12.41 -1.70
N ILE A 138 10.04 -12.76 -1.54
CA ILE A 138 9.11 -12.85 -2.67
C ILE A 138 8.80 -11.45 -3.21
N ALA A 139 8.45 -10.49 -2.35
CA ALA A 139 8.18 -9.12 -2.78
C ALA A 139 9.37 -8.47 -3.51
N TYR A 140 10.59 -8.84 -3.13
CA TYR A 140 11.81 -8.37 -3.77
C TYR A 140 12.01 -9.00 -5.15
N LEU A 141 11.91 -10.32 -5.24
CA LEU A 141 12.30 -11.09 -6.42
C LEU A 141 11.20 -11.26 -7.48
N ILE A 142 9.92 -11.02 -7.15
CA ILE A 142 8.84 -11.21 -8.15
C ILE A 142 9.05 -10.32 -9.37
N PRO A 143 8.53 -10.71 -10.56
CA PRO A 143 8.55 -9.84 -11.73
C PRO A 143 7.87 -8.50 -11.42
N GLN A 144 8.53 -7.38 -11.72
CA GLN A 144 8.08 -6.03 -11.30
C GLN A 144 7.98 -5.89 -9.76
N GLY A 145 8.86 -6.61 -9.05
CA GLY A 145 9.08 -6.55 -7.61
C GLY A 145 9.96 -5.39 -7.15
N ILE A 146 10.29 -5.36 -5.86
CA ILE A 146 11.11 -4.30 -5.26
C ILE A 146 12.50 -4.22 -5.92
N ALA A 147 13.07 -5.34 -6.36
CA ALA A 147 14.35 -5.35 -7.05
C ALA A 147 14.35 -4.54 -8.36
N ALA A 148 13.19 -4.33 -8.98
CA ALA A 148 13.04 -3.56 -10.21
C ALA A 148 12.84 -2.05 -9.97
N TRP A 149 12.65 -1.62 -8.72
CA TRP A 149 12.50 -0.21 -8.36
C TRP A 149 13.83 0.52 -8.45
N THR A 150 13.79 1.83 -8.72
CA THR A 150 15.02 2.63 -8.68
C THR A 150 15.53 2.74 -7.23
N PRO A 151 16.84 2.99 -7.03
CA PRO A 151 17.38 3.19 -5.69
C PRO A 151 16.67 4.31 -4.91
N GLU A 152 16.26 5.38 -5.59
CA GLU A 152 15.52 6.49 -4.98
C GLU A 152 14.13 6.06 -4.51
N GLU A 153 13.44 5.24 -5.31
CA GLU A 153 12.14 4.69 -4.92
C GLU A 153 12.26 3.72 -3.74
N GLN A 154 13.29 2.86 -3.71
CA GLN A 154 13.55 1.99 -2.57
C GLN A 154 13.84 2.82 -1.31
N ALA A 155 14.63 3.89 -1.44
CA ALA A 155 14.98 4.79 -0.36
C ALA A 155 13.77 5.52 0.24
N CYS A 156 12.66 5.67 -0.49
CA CYS A 156 11.44 6.24 0.08
C CYS A 156 10.84 5.40 1.21
N PHE A 157 10.95 4.08 1.13
CA PHE A 157 10.25 3.17 2.05
C PHE A 157 11.21 2.42 2.97
N PHE A 158 12.45 2.23 2.51
CA PHE A 158 13.45 1.42 3.17
C PHE A 158 14.75 2.18 3.37
N THR A 159 15.38 1.95 4.52
CA THR A 159 16.79 2.30 4.73
C THR A 159 17.71 1.21 4.18
N GLN A 160 17.21 -0.03 4.12
CA GLN A 160 17.85 -1.18 3.49
C GLN A 160 16.77 -2.16 3.04
N ILE A 161 16.92 -2.74 1.85
CA ILE A 161 16.05 -3.82 1.37
C ILE A 161 16.81 -4.71 0.38
N ASP A 162 16.77 -6.02 0.62
CA ASP A 162 17.23 -7.06 -0.31
C ASP A 162 16.28 -8.27 -0.23
N ASP A 163 16.65 -9.39 -0.85
CA ASP A 163 15.84 -10.62 -0.84
C ASP A 163 15.86 -11.38 0.49
N ALA A 164 16.74 -11.04 1.43
CA ALA A 164 16.88 -11.73 2.71
C ALA A 164 16.46 -10.86 3.90
N THR A 165 16.70 -9.55 3.83
CA THR A 165 16.59 -8.63 4.95
C THR A 165 16.02 -7.28 4.53
N TYR A 166 15.47 -6.57 5.50
CA TYR A 166 14.98 -5.21 5.28
C TYR A 166 15.01 -4.38 6.56
N SER A 167 15.03 -3.07 6.38
CA SER A 167 14.83 -2.06 7.40
C SER A 167 14.03 -0.91 6.78
N THR A 168 12.96 -0.50 7.43
CA THR A 168 12.07 0.55 6.93
C THR A 168 12.64 1.94 7.24
N GLN A 169 12.05 2.98 6.63
CA GLN A 169 12.32 4.37 7.02
C GLN A 169 11.84 4.65 8.46
N PRO A 170 12.46 5.62 9.17
CA PRO A 170 11.98 6.08 10.46
C PRO A 170 10.52 6.55 10.40
N GLY A 171 9.76 6.25 11.45
CA GLY A 171 8.34 6.60 11.55
C GLY A 171 7.38 5.57 10.92
N VAL A 172 7.89 4.57 10.19
CA VAL A 172 7.12 3.37 9.85
C VAL A 172 6.88 2.58 11.14
N VAL A 173 5.62 2.36 11.46
CA VAL A 173 5.21 1.53 12.62
C VAL A 173 4.93 0.09 12.21
N SER A 174 4.66 -0.16 10.93
CA SER A 174 4.43 -1.50 10.42
C SER A 174 4.46 -1.55 8.90
N LEU A 175 4.67 -2.76 8.40
CA LEU A 175 4.64 -3.09 6.99
C LEU A 175 3.92 -4.44 6.83
N ARG A 176 3.02 -4.51 5.86
CA ARG A 176 2.30 -5.73 5.47
C ARG A 176 2.46 -6.00 3.99
N TYR A 177 2.88 -7.22 3.64
CA TYR A 177 2.90 -7.72 2.28
C TYR A 177 1.65 -8.57 2.03
N LEU A 178 0.72 -8.02 1.24
CA LEU A 178 -0.55 -8.66 0.92
C LEU A 178 -0.50 -9.24 -0.50
N THR A 179 -0.73 -10.54 -0.64
CA THR A 179 -0.83 -11.24 -1.93
C THR A 179 -2.20 -11.03 -2.56
N ARG A 180 -2.63 -9.77 -2.61
CA ARG A 180 -3.93 -9.33 -3.11
C ARG A 180 -3.74 -8.11 -4.00
N ASN A 181 -4.60 -7.99 -5.01
CA ASN A 181 -4.57 -6.86 -5.93
C ASN A 181 -4.65 -5.52 -5.19
N VAL A 182 -3.74 -4.62 -5.52
CA VAL A 182 -3.59 -3.32 -4.85
C VAL A 182 -4.85 -2.45 -4.91
N GLN A 183 -5.64 -2.58 -5.97
CA GLN A 183 -6.91 -1.86 -6.10
C GLN A 183 -7.92 -2.31 -5.04
N PHE A 184 -8.04 -3.63 -4.79
CA PHE A 184 -8.92 -4.14 -3.74
C PHE A 184 -8.45 -3.71 -2.35
N ILE A 185 -7.13 -3.63 -2.14
CA ILE A 185 -6.59 -3.14 -0.87
C ILE A 185 -7.02 -1.68 -0.66
N ALA A 186 -6.86 -0.84 -1.68
CA ALA A 186 -7.23 0.57 -1.64
C ALA A 186 -8.73 0.81 -1.44
N GLU A 187 -9.56 0.11 -2.22
CA GLU A 187 -11.00 0.40 -2.33
C GLU A 187 -11.85 -0.38 -1.33
N GLN A 188 -11.36 -1.50 -0.79
CA GLN A 188 -12.14 -2.38 0.09
C GLN A 188 -11.45 -2.60 1.43
N ASP A 189 -10.20 -3.06 1.44
CA ASP A 189 -9.57 -3.51 2.69
C ASP A 189 -9.25 -2.33 3.62
N ILE A 190 -8.69 -1.23 3.10
CA ILE A 190 -8.42 -0.03 3.91
C ILE A 190 -9.74 0.55 4.46
N PRO A 191 -10.78 0.86 3.65
CA PRO A 191 -12.05 1.37 4.17
C PRO A 191 -12.75 0.43 5.16
N ARG A 192 -12.67 -0.90 4.94
CA ARG A 192 -13.23 -1.89 5.88
C ARG A 192 -12.49 -1.89 7.22
N THR A 193 -11.17 -1.71 7.19
CA THR A 193 -10.33 -1.68 8.40
C THR A 193 -10.63 -0.47 9.28
N PHE A 194 -10.99 0.66 8.65
CA PHE A 194 -11.27 1.93 9.29
C PHE A 194 -12.72 2.38 9.02
N PRO A 195 -13.72 1.70 9.62
CA PRO A 195 -15.12 1.95 9.30
C PRO A 195 -15.59 3.31 9.85
N ALA A 196 -16.45 3.97 9.07
CA ALA A 196 -17.20 5.14 9.51
C ALA A 196 -18.24 4.76 10.59
N PRO A 197 -18.60 5.70 11.50
CA PRO A 197 -18.15 7.09 11.59
C PRO A 197 -16.90 7.30 12.45
N GLN A 198 -16.38 6.24 13.07
CA GLN A 198 -15.26 6.32 14.02
C GLN A 198 -13.99 6.84 13.34
N TYR A 199 -13.79 6.42 12.10
CA TYR A 199 -12.68 6.84 11.27
C TYR A 199 -13.16 7.51 9.98
N ALA A 200 -12.33 8.42 9.47
CA ALA A 200 -12.42 8.92 8.11
C ALA A 200 -11.10 8.62 7.39
N VAL A 201 -11.19 8.02 6.20
CA VAL A 201 -10.01 7.73 5.36
C VAL A 201 -10.02 8.66 4.17
N ASN A 202 -9.01 9.51 4.08
CA ASN A 202 -8.86 10.47 2.99
C ASN A 202 -7.62 10.13 2.17
N ARG A 203 -7.76 10.08 0.84
CA ARG A 203 -6.59 9.99 -0.04
C ARG A 203 -5.89 11.34 -0.12
N VAL A 204 -4.58 11.35 0.08
CA VAL A 204 -3.74 12.54 -0.06
C VAL A 204 -3.40 12.74 -1.54
N ALA A 205 -3.64 13.94 -2.08
CA ALA A 205 -3.58 14.22 -3.53
C ALA A 205 -2.22 13.88 -4.15
N ASP A 206 -1.13 14.27 -3.50
CA ASP A 206 0.24 14.07 -4.01
C ASP A 206 0.86 12.72 -3.62
N GLY A 207 0.15 11.92 -2.82
CA GLY A 207 0.67 10.63 -2.37
C GLY A 207 1.96 10.75 -1.54
N TYR A 208 2.80 9.72 -1.61
CA TYR A 208 4.17 9.71 -1.11
C TYR A 208 5.03 8.87 -2.07
N CYS A 209 6.08 9.49 -2.63
CA CYS A 209 6.94 8.88 -3.65
C CYS A 209 6.18 8.29 -4.83
N ASP A 210 5.27 9.08 -5.42
CA ASP A 210 4.40 8.70 -6.54
C ASP A 210 3.50 7.48 -6.27
N ARG A 211 3.36 7.09 -5.00
CA ARG A 211 2.46 6.02 -4.55
C ARG A 211 1.28 6.61 -3.77
N PRO A 212 0.08 5.97 -3.82
CA PRO A 212 -1.05 6.38 -3.01
C PRO A 212 -0.69 6.48 -1.52
N LEU A 213 -1.06 7.61 -0.91
CA LEU A 213 -1.00 7.85 0.53
C LEU A 213 -2.41 8.13 1.04
N PHE A 214 -2.79 7.46 2.11
CA PHE A 214 -4.05 7.68 2.81
C PHE A 214 -3.77 8.27 4.19
N GLN A 215 -4.56 9.26 4.57
CA GLN A 215 -4.62 9.80 5.92
C GLN A 215 -5.85 9.22 6.60
N VAL A 216 -5.63 8.54 7.73
CA VAL A 216 -6.71 8.09 8.60
C VAL A 216 -6.90 9.12 9.70
N LEU A 217 -8.13 9.60 9.82
CA LEU A 217 -8.55 10.49 10.88
C LEU A 217 -9.38 9.72 11.89
N GLN A 218 -9.16 9.97 13.18
CA GLN A 218 -10.02 9.52 14.27
C GLN A 218 -10.57 10.78 14.96
N GLU A 219 -11.89 10.91 15.04
CA GLU A 219 -12.54 12.11 15.63
C GLU A 219 -12.07 13.43 14.99
N GLY A 220 -11.74 13.40 13.69
CA GLY A 220 -11.25 14.55 12.93
C GLY A 220 -9.77 14.90 13.13
N GLN A 221 -9.05 14.16 13.99
CA GLN A 221 -7.62 14.33 14.19
C GLN A 221 -6.80 13.30 13.40
N PRO A 222 -5.61 13.65 12.87
CA PRO A 222 -4.71 12.69 12.23
C PRO A 222 -4.36 11.57 13.19
N TYR A 223 -4.68 10.33 12.80
CA TYR A 223 -4.40 9.14 13.58
C TYR A 223 -3.19 8.38 13.05
N LEU A 224 -3.16 8.10 11.75
CA LEU A 224 -2.02 7.46 11.07
C LEU A 224 -2.06 7.75 9.57
N PHE A 225 -0.97 7.39 8.89
CA PHE A 225 -0.89 7.44 7.43
C PHE A 225 -0.57 6.07 6.85
N ILE A 226 -1.06 5.79 5.64
CA ILE A 226 -0.89 4.50 4.97
C ILE A 226 -0.38 4.74 3.55
N SER A 227 0.86 4.34 3.27
CA SER A 227 1.34 4.22 1.90
C SER A 227 0.95 2.86 1.34
N LEU A 228 0.43 2.85 0.13
CA LEU A 228 0.07 1.64 -0.58
C LEU A 228 0.90 1.51 -1.85
N VAL A 229 1.78 0.51 -1.89
CA VAL A 229 2.69 0.30 -3.02
C VAL A 229 2.30 -0.98 -3.75
N GLY A 230 2.01 -0.89 -5.04
CA GLY A 230 1.72 -2.07 -5.86
C GLY A 230 3.00 -2.79 -6.26
N ILE A 231 3.03 -4.11 -6.07
CA ILE A 231 4.17 -4.98 -6.39
C ILE A 231 3.69 -6.14 -7.27
N GLY A 232 4.49 -6.51 -8.26
CA GLY A 232 4.19 -7.63 -9.14
C GLY A 232 3.56 -7.21 -10.45
N VAL A 233 3.21 -8.20 -11.26
CA VAL A 233 2.60 -7.98 -12.58
C VAL A 233 1.29 -7.20 -12.50
N GLY A 234 1.11 -6.26 -13.41
CA GLY A 234 -0.11 -5.46 -13.56
C GLY A 234 0.19 -4.03 -13.97
N ALA A 235 -0.83 -3.30 -14.43
CA ALA A 235 -0.70 -1.86 -14.65
C ALA A 235 -0.51 -1.13 -13.30
N PRO A 236 0.08 0.09 -13.29
CA PRO A 236 0.13 0.91 -12.08
C PRO A 236 -1.24 1.08 -11.43
N GLY A 237 -1.36 0.74 -10.15
CA GLY A 237 -2.62 0.75 -9.39
C GLY A 237 -3.46 -0.53 -9.54
N GLN A 238 -2.98 -1.52 -10.29
CA GLN A 238 -3.64 -2.82 -10.50
C GLN A 238 -2.68 -4.00 -10.32
N GLN A 239 -1.52 -3.78 -9.68
CA GLN A 239 -0.55 -4.85 -9.42
C GLN A 239 -1.16 -5.96 -8.57
N ALA A 240 -0.73 -7.19 -8.83
CA ALA A 240 -1.26 -8.41 -8.21
C ALA A 240 -1.04 -8.51 -6.69
N SER A 241 -0.06 -7.78 -6.15
CA SER A 241 0.21 -7.70 -4.71
C SER A 241 0.35 -6.25 -4.25
N GLY A 242 0.14 -6.02 -2.97
CA GLY A 242 0.28 -4.70 -2.36
C GLY A 242 1.14 -4.76 -1.11
N LEU A 243 2.02 -3.76 -0.97
CA LEU A 243 2.72 -3.46 0.25
C LEU A 243 1.98 -2.32 0.96
N VAL A 244 1.49 -2.60 2.16
CA VAL A 244 0.82 -1.62 3.01
C VAL A 244 1.78 -1.19 4.09
N ILE A 245 2.23 0.06 4.02
CA ILE A 245 3.19 0.65 4.95
C ILE A 245 2.46 1.67 5.81
N ILE A 246 2.47 1.46 7.12
CA ILE A 246 1.78 2.34 8.08
C ILE A 246 2.81 3.21 8.78
N TRP A 247 2.50 4.50 8.82
CA TRP A 247 3.33 5.54 9.41
C TRP A 247 2.63 6.15 10.62
N ALA A 248 3.40 6.44 11.67
CA ALA A 248 2.92 7.17 12.84
C ALA A 248 2.61 8.65 12.54
N SER A 249 3.26 9.21 11.51
CA SER A 249 3.14 10.61 11.11
C SER A 249 3.22 10.73 9.59
N ASP A 250 2.98 11.93 9.05
CA ASP A 250 3.06 12.16 7.60
C ASP A 250 4.49 11.90 7.10
N PRO A 251 4.73 10.88 6.24
CA PRO A 251 6.07 10.52 5.79
C PRO A 251 6.75 11.61 4.95
N ARG A 252 5.98 12.55 4.39
CA ARG A 252 6.51 13.69 3.62
C ARG A 252 7.26 14.69 4.49
N SER A 253 6.97 14.74 5.78
CA SER A 253 7.65 15.64 6.71
C SER A 253 9.11 15.24 6.98
N ASN A 254 9.46 13.98 6.72
CA ASN A 254 10.80 13.43 6.95
C ASN A 254 11.75 13.59 5.75
N TYR A 255 11.21 13.98 4.58
CA TYR A 255 12.00 14.27 3.38
C TYR A 255 11.93 15.77 3.09
N PRO A 256 13.02 16.55 3.27
CA PRO A 256 13.02 17.92 2.78
C PRO A 256 12.85 17.91 1.25
N PRO A 257 12.11 18.87 0.67
CA PRO A 257 12.03 18.99 -0.78
C PRO A 257 13.45 19.19 -1.33
N GLY A 258 13.88 18.28 -2.21
CA GLY A 258 15.12 18.40 -2.97
C GLY A 258 15.05 19.53 -4.00
#